data_AF-V7DDG7-F1
#
_entry.id   AF-V7DDG7-F1
#
_cell.length_a   1.000
_cell.length_b   1.000
_cell.length_c   1.000
_cell.angle_alpha   90.00
_cell.angle_beta   90.00
_cell.angle_gamma   90.00
#
_symmetry.space_group_name_H-M   'P 1'
#
loop_
_entity.id
_entity.type
_entity.pdbx_description
1 polymer ?
#
loop_
_entity_poly.entity_id
_entity_poly.type
_entity_poly.pdbx_seq_one_letter_code
_entity_poly.pdbx_strand_id
1 'polypeptide(L)'
;MARRLGFDLLQRQQRQTDEYLPTPSLPVAWLEKPFEQYCRDLAELKQLQLTGNPDWAALEAAGWQRLAEVRNLERVRNLFRRPLELWLVLDRALFLEEQGYNVRLGLFCDYPLTPRNLLILAERDR
;
A
#
# COMPACT_ATOMS: atom_id res chain seq x y z
N MET A 1 2.19 -6.38 6.90
CA MET A 1 0.92 -6.30 6.16
C MET A 1 0.00 -7.49 6.44
N ALA A 2 0.44 -8.75 6.21
CA ALA A 2 -0.36 -9.96 6.45
C ALA A 2 -1.01 -10.02 7.85
N ARG A 3 -0.25 -9.69 8.90
CA ARG A 3 -0.78 -9.65 10.27
C ARG A 3 -1.94 -8.68 10.48
N ARG A 4 -1.92 -7.51 9.83
CA ARG A 4 -3.05 -6.56 9.87
C ARG A 4 -4.28 -7.12 9.17
N LEU A 5 -4.09 -7.84 8.06
CA LEU A 5 -5.18 -8.51 7.34
C LEU A 5 -5.75 -9.67 8.16
N GLY A 6 -4.90 -10.46 8.84
CA GLY A 6 -5.36 -11.48 9.78
C GLY A 6 -6.17 -10.90 10.93
N PHE A 7 -5.74 -9.77 11.50
CA PHE A 7 -6.54 -9.05 12.50
C PHE A 7 -7.86 -8.50 11.93
N ASP A 8 -7.87 -8.01 10.68
CA ASP A 8 -9.11 -7.57 10.02
C ASP A 8 -10.11 -8.73 9.86
N LEU A 9 -9.65 -9.94 9.57
CA LEU A 9 -10.51 -11.12 9.55
C LEU A 9 -11.05 -11.45 10.95
N LEU A 10 -10.18 -11.44 11.97
CA LEU A 10 -10.58 -11.69 13.35
C LEU A 10 -11.63 -10.68 13.83
N GLN A 11 -11.42 -9.38 13.60
CA GLN A 11 -12.34 -8.35 14.10
C GLN A 11 -13.71 -8.43 13.43
N ARG A 12 -13.77 -8.74 12.12
CA ARG A 12 -15.04 -8.98 11.40
C ARG A 12 -15.79 -10.18 11.98
N GLN A 13 -15.07 -11.28 12.23
CA GLN A 13 -15.63 -12.48 12.83
C GLN A 13 -16.20 -12.19 14.24
N GLN A 14 -15.44 -11.50 15.09
CA GLN A 14 -15.82 -11.22 16.47
C GLN A 14 -16.96 -10.19 16.58
N ARG A 15 -17.00 -9.21 15.67
CA ARG A 15 -18.05 -8.18 15.63
C ARG A 15 -19.27 -8.60 14.78
N GLN A 16 -19.19 -9.72 14.07
CA GLN A 16 -20.22 -10.21 13.14
C GLN A 16 -20.63 -9.17 12.09
N THR A 17 -19.67 -8.40 11.58
CA THR A 17 -19.89 -7.38 10.54
C THR A 17 -18.72 -7.36 9.55
N ASP A 18 -19.01 -6.99 8.31
CA ASP A 18 -18.00 -6.88 7.24
C ASP A 18 -17.39 -5.46 7.16
N GLU A 19 -17.48 -4.69 8.24
CA GLU A 19 -16.90 -3.35 8.32
C GLU A 19 -15.41 -3.38 8.67
N TYR A 20 -14.63 -2.61 7.91
CA TYR A 20 -13.22 -2.40 8.20
C TYR A 20 -13.01 -1.61 9.49
N LEU A 21 -12.18 -2.14 10.39
CA LEU A 21 -11.76 -1.45 11.61
C LEU A 21 -10.36 -0.84 11.40
N PRO A 22 -10.23 0.49 11.27
CA PRO A 22 -8.95 1.13 10.99
C PRO A 22 -7.98 0.95 12.16
N THR A 23 -6.74 0.52 11.89
CA THR A 23 -5.68 0.32 12.89
C THR A 23 -4.62 1.42 12.80
N PRO A 24 -4.17 2.02 13.92
CA PRO A 24 -3.22 3.13 13.88
C PRO A 24 -1.84 2.66 13.37
N SER A 25 -0.92 3.60 13.18
CA SER A 25 0.50 3.26 13.05
C SER A 25 0.96 2.58 14.33
N LEU A 26 1.60 1.41 14.19
CA LEU A 26 2.06 0.62 15.33
C LEU A 26 3.59 0.69 15.42
N PRO A 27 4.17 0.70 16.63
CA PRO A 27 5.61 0.60 16.81
C PRO A 27 6.18 -0.64 16.14
N VAL A 28 7.38 -0.53 15.55
CA VAL A 28 8.03 -1.65 14.82
C VAL A 28 8.20 -2.90 15.70
N ALA A 29 8.47 -2.72 16.99
CA ALA A 29 8.60 -3.81 17.97
C ALA A 29 7.36 -4.73 18.06
N TRP A 30 6.17 -4.27 17.63
CA TRP A 30 4.99 -5.13 17.56
C TRP A 30 5.14 -6.26 16.53
N LEU A 31 6.02 -6.11 15.54
CA LEU A 31 6.28 -7.12 14.52
C LEU A 31 7.04 -8.33 15.08
N GLU A 32 7.74 -8.16 16.20
CA GLU A 32 8.50 -9.23 16.86
C GLU A 32 7.61 -10.13 17.72
N LYS A 33 6.41 -9.65 18.09
CA LYS A 33 5.46 -10.41 18.90
C LYS A 33 4.94 -11.64 18.14
N PRO A 34 4.56 -12.73 18.84
CA PRO A 34 3.72 -13.76 18.25
C PRO A 34 2.42 -13.18 17.70
N PHE A 35 1.85 -13.80 16.66
CA PHE A 35 0.64 -13.28 16.00
C PHE A 35 -0.56 -13.14 16.95
N GLU A 36 -0.76 -14.12 17.84
CA GLU A 36 -1.79 -14.05 18.88
C GLU A 36 -1.64 -12.80 19.74
N GLN A 37 -0.45 -12.57 20.32
CA GLN A 37 -0.21 -11.41 21.19
C GLN A 37 -0.41 -10.10 20.41
N TYR A 38 0.06 -10.05 19.16
CA TYR A 38 -0.19 -8.93 18.27
C TYR A 38 -1.69 -8.64 18.11
N CYS A 39 -2.52 -9.67 17.91
CA CYS A 39 -3.97 -9.51 17.76
C CYS A 39 -4.67 -9.12 19.07
N ARG A 40 -4.25 -9.68 20.22
CA ARG A 40 -4.80 -9.34 21.53
C ARG A 40 -4.52 -7.89 21.89
N ASP A 41 -3.27 -7.44 21.76
CA ASP A 41 -2.89 -6.05 22.02
C ASP A 41 -3.64 -5.07 21.10
N LEU A 42 -3.85 -5.47 19.83
CA LEU A 42 -4.56 -4.64 18.87
C LEU A 42 -6.07 -4.60 19.15
N ALA A 43 -6.65 -5.70 19.64
CA ALA A 43 -8.03 -5.75 20.08
C ALA A 43 -8.23 -4.87 21.32
N GLU A 44 -7.32 -4.93 22.30
CA GLU A 44 -7.32 -4.07 23.48
C GLU A 44 -7.24 -2.58 23.08
N LEU A 45 -6.30 -2.23 22.21
CA LEU A 45 -6.16 -0.87 21.67
C LEU A 45 -7.43 -0.38 20.94
N LYS A 46 -8.21 -1.31 20.38
CA LYS A 46 -9.46 -1.04 19.68
C LYS A 46 -10.71 -1.25 20.52
N GLN A 47 -10.56 -1.55 21.80
CA GLN A 47 -11.67 -1.86 22.70
C GLN A 47 -12.58 -2.96 22.13
N LEU A 48 -12.00 -3.87 21.35
CA LEU A 48 -12.65 -5.02 20.77
C LEU A 48 -12.60 -6.18 21.77
N GLN A 49 -13.77 -6.65 22.20
CA GLN A 49 -13.87 -7.85 23.02
C GLN A 49 -13.60 -9.08 22.15
N LEU A 50 -12.61 -9.88 22.55
CA LEU A 50 -12.32 -11.17 21.93
C LEU A 50 -13.01 -12.26 22.74
N THR A 51 -13.90 -13.01 22.09
CA THR A 51 -14.61 -14.13 22.70
C THR A 51 -13.99 -15.46 22.29
N GLY A 52 -13.91 -16.38 23.26
CA GLY A 52 -13.34 -17.71 23.07
C GLY A 52 -11.84 -17.72 22.81
N ASN A 53 -11.37 -18.82 22.23
CA ASN A 53 -10.00 -18.96 21.76
C ASN A 53 -10.02 -19.20 20.24
N PRO A 54 -9.88 -18.14 19.43
CA PRO A 54 -9.75 -18.26 17.98
C PRO A 54 -8.63 -19.22 17.59
N ASP A 55 -8.77 -19.87 16.43
CA ASP A 55 -7.67 -20.59 15.82
C ASP A 55 -6.65 -19.58 15.26
N TRP A 56 -5.66 -19.24 16.09
CA TRP A 56 -4.64 -18.25 15.78
C TRP A 56 -3.80 -18.64 14.56
N ALA A 57 -3.50 -19.93 14.39
CA ALA A 57 -2.71 -20.41 13.26
C ALA A 57 -3.51 -20.30 11.95
N ALA A 58 -4.79 -20.66 11.96
CA ALA A 58 -5.67 -20.49 10.81
C ALA A 58 -5.86 -19.01 10.44
N LEU A 59 -6.02 -18.13 11.43
CA LEU A 59 -6.14 -16.69 11.21
C LEU A 59 -4.85 -16.07 10.65
N GLU A 60 -3.68 -16.49 11.13
CA GLU A 60 -2.41 -16.02 10.58
C GLU A 60 -2.27 -16.46 9.12
N ALA A 61 -2.54 -17.73 8.82
CA ALA A 61 -2.52 -18.27 7.47
C ALA A 61 -3.51 -17.55 6.54
N ALA A 62 -4.73 -17.29 7.01
CA ALA A 62 -5.73 -16.54 6.26
C ALA A 62 -5.28 -15.09 6.00
N GLY A 63 -4.60 -14.45 6.95
CA GLY A 63 -3.97 -13.13 6.74
C GLY A 63 -2.92 -13.13 5.62
N TRP A 64 -2.14 -14.22 5.49
CA TRP A 64 -1.20 -14.40 4.38
C TRP A 64 -1.89 -14.64 3.04
N GLN A 65 -2.94 -15.46 3.02
CA GLN A 65 -3.76 -15.69 1.82
C GLN A 65 -4.39 -14.38 1.32
N ARG A 66 -4.99 -13.62 2.25
CA ARG A 66 -5.56 -12.31 1.95
C ARG A 66 -4.52 -11.32 1.41
N LEU A 67 -3.28 -11.37 1.92
CA LEU A 67 -2.20 -10.55 1.39
C LEU A 67 -1.88 -10.92 -0.08
N ALA A 68 -1.90 -12.21 -0.42
CA ALA A 68 -1.69 -12.67 -1.79
C ALA A 68 -2.82 -12.18 -2.71
N GLU A 69 -4.08 -12.25 -2.27
CA GLU A 69 -5.23 -11.71 -3.01
C GLU A 69 -5.09 -10.20 -3.26
N VAL A 70 -4.81 -9.42 -2.21
CA VAL A 70 -4.62 -7.97 -2.33
C VAL A 70 -3.50 -7.65 -3.31
N ARG A 71 -2.36 -8.34 -3.22
CA ARG A 71 -1.25 -8.18 -4.17
C ARG A 71 -1.62 -8.55 -5.60
N ASN A 72 -2.46 -9.57 -5.79
CA ASN A 72 -2.94 -9.96 -7.11
C ASN A 72 -3.86 -8.88 -7.70
N LEU A 73 -4.73 -8.28 -6.88
CA LEU A 73 -5.57 -7.15 -7.30
C LEU A 73 -4.72 -5.93 -7.69
N GLU A 74 -3.58 -5.72 -7.02
CA GLU A 74 -2.65 -4.65 -7.39
C GLU A 74 -1.96 -4.87 -8.75
N ARG A 75 -1.93 -6.10 -9.30
CA ARG A 75 -1.26 -6.39 -10.59
C ARG A 75 -1.85 -5.58 -11.74
N VAL A 76 -3.18 -5.49 -11.81
CA VAL A 76 -3.86 -4.71 -12.85
C VAL A 76 -3.46 -3.24 -12.74
N ARG A 77 -3.51 -2.66 -11.53
CA ARG A 77 -3.05 -1.28 -11.28
C ARG A 77 -1.58 -1.09 -11.66
N ASN A 78 -0.73 -2.07 -11.33
CA ASN A 78 0.71 -1.99 -11.59
C ASN A 78 1.02 -2.03 -13.10
N LEU A 79 0.22 -2.73 -13.91
CA LEU A 79 0.33 -2.72 -15.37
C LEU A 79 0.18 -1.30 -15.95
N PHE A 80 -0.78 -0.54 -15.43
CA PHE A 80 -1.08 0.82 -15.91
C PHE A 80 -0.23 1.91 -15.27
N ARG A 81 0.56 1.61 -14.23
CA ARG A 81 1.32 2.63 -13.50
C ARG A 81 2.27 3.40 -14.41
N ARG A 82 3.09 2.71 -15.22
CA ARG A 82 4.07 3.37 -16.11
C ARG A 82 3.40 4.08 -17.29
N PRO A 83 2.40 3.50 -17.98
CA PRO A 83 1.62 4.23 -18.98
C PRO A 83 0.99 5.52 -18.45
N LEU A 84 0.37 5.48 -17.26
CA LEU A 84 -0.22 6.67 -16.64
C LEU A 84 0.84 7.70 -16.25
N GLU A 85 1.97 7.27 -15.71
CA GLU A 85 3.09 8.16 -15.40
C GLU A 85 3.60 8.88 -16.67
N LEU A 86 3.83 8.13 -17.76
CA LEU A 86 4.24 8.70 -19.05
C LEU A 86 3.21 9.67 -19.61
N TRP A 87 1.93 9.33 -19.56
CA TRP A 87 0.85 10.20 -20.03
C TRP A 87 0.86 11.55 -19.29
N LEU A 88 0.92 11.53 -17.97
CA LEU A 88 0.96 12.75 -17.14
C LEU A 88 2.23 13.58 -17.36
N VAL A 89 3.37 12.92 -17.56
CA VAL A 89 4.65 13.57 -17.81
C VAL A 89 4.68 14.22 -19.20
N LEU A 90 4.13 13.57 -20.21
CA LEU A 90 4.00 14.12 -21.57
C LEU A 90 3.03 15.29 -21.61
N ASP A 91 1.88 15.18 -20.94
CA ASP A 91 0.91 16.28 -20.80
C ASP A 91 1.58 17.53 -20.18
N ARG A 92 2.35 17.33 -19.11
CA ARG A 92 3.12 18.42 -18.50
C ARG A 92 4.18 19.00 -19.43
N ALA A 93 4.87 18.17 -20.22
CA ALA A 93 5.88 18.63 -21.16
C ALA A 93 5.25 19.53 -22.24
N LEU A 94 4.14 19.09 -22.85
CA LEU A 94 3.40 19.86 -23.84
C LEU A 94 2.91 21.20 -23.27
N PHE A 95 2.34 21.19 -22.07
CA PHE A 95 1.93 22.43 -21.40
C PHE A 95 3.09 23.42 -21.25
N LEU A 96 4.29 22.95 -20.85
CA LEU A 96 5.47 23.81 -20.71
C LEU A 96 5.95 24.36 -22.06
N GLU A 97 5.90 23.56 -23.12
CA GLU A 97 6.20 24.01 -24.48
C GLU A 97 5.23 25.13 -24.92
N GLU A 98 3.93 24.97 -24.65
CA GLU A 98 2.92 26.01 -24.92
C GLU A 98 3.18 27.31 -24.13
N GLN A 99 3.80 27.23 -22.95
CA GLN A 99 4.22 28.39 -22.15
C GLN A 99 5.56 29.01 -22.60
N GLY A 100 6.11 28.55 -23.73
CA GLY A 100 7.33 29.07 -24.34
C GLY A 100 8.63 28.54 -23.72
N TYR A 101 8.59 27.38 -23.06
CA TYR A 101 9.81 26.71 -22.60
C TYR A 101 10.36 25.79 -23.69
N ASN A 102 11.69 25.67 -23.76
CA ASN A 102 12.37 24.56 -24.41
C ASN A 102 12.38 23.37 -23.46
N VAL A 103 11.72 22.27 -23.84
CA VAL A 103 11.52 21.10 -22.97
C VAL A 103 12.31 19.90 -23.47
N ARG A 104 13.00 19.22 -22.56
CA ARG A 104 13.67 17.94 -22.78
C ARG A 104 13.14 16.91 -21.79
N LEU A 105 12.66 15.79 -22.31
CA LEU A 105 12.21 14.65 -21.53
C LEU A 105 13.25 13.53 -21.58
N GLY A 106 13.60 12.96 -20.43
CA GLY A 106 14.56 11.86 -20.36
C GLY A 106 14.41 11.01 -19.11
N LEU A 107 15.41 10.15 -18.88
CA LEU A 107 15.54 9.38 -17.66
C LEU A 107 16.58 10.04 -16.74
N PHE A 108 16.26 10.16 -15.45
CA PHE A 108 17.18 10.61 -14.41
C PHE A 108 18.11 9.47 -13.94
N CYS A 109 17.59 8.23 -13.87
CA CYS A 109 18.35 7.06 -13.43
C CYS A 109 17.77 5.75 -13.99
N ASP A 110 18.48 4.64 -13.78
CA ASP A 110 18.00 3.31 -14.16
C ASP A 110 16.78 2.88 -13.32
N TYR A 111 15.84 2.23 -13.99
CA TYR A 111 14.58 1.77 -13.37
C TYR A 111 14.76 0.90 -12.10
N PRO A 112 15.77 0.02 -11.98
CA PRO A 112 15.97 -0.77 -10.77
C PRO A 112 16.30 0.06 -9.51
N LEU A 113 16.88 1.26 -9.67
CA LEU A 113 17.12 2.16 -8.53
C LEU A 113 15.80 2.70 -7.99
N THR A 114 14.94 3.18 -8.89
CA THR A 114 13.58 3.59 -8.57
C THR A 114 12.71 3.58 -9.83
N PRO A 115 11.45 3.11 -9.75
CA PRO A 115 10.53 3.19 -10.89
C PRO A 115 10.17 4.64 -11.28
N ARG A 116 10.32 5.60 -10.34
CA ARG A 116 10.13 7.04 -10.58
C ARG A 116 11.42 7.65 -11.12
N ASN A 117 11.68 7.40 -12.40
CA ASN A 117 12.95 7.73 -13.03
C ASN A 117 12.85 8.67 -14.23
N LEU A 118 11.70 9.28 -14.49
CA LEU A 118 11.53 10.27 -15.56
C LEU A 118 11.96 11.66 -15.09
N LEU A 119 12.50 12.47 -16.00
CA LEU A 119 12.94 13.84 -15.77
C LEU A 119 12.44 14.76 -16.89
N ILE A 120 11.77 15.84 -16.53
CA ILE A 120 11.48 16.97 -17.42
C ILE A 120 12.49 18.08 -17.09
N LEU A 121 13.25 18.50 -18.08
CA LEU A 121 14.05 19.73 -18.05
C LEU A 121 13.33 20.77 -18.91
N ALA A 122 13.02 21.93 -18.34
CA ALA A 122 12.35 23.02 -19.04
C ALA A 122 13.14 24.30 -18.83
N GLU A 123 13.62 24.89 -19.93
CA GLU A 123 14.47 26.07 -19.94
C GLU A 123 13.76 27.18 -20.72
N ARG A 124 13.84 28.41 -20.24
CA ARG A 124 13.33 29.58 -20.95
C ARG A 124 14.33 30.71 -20.76
N ASP A 125 14.81 31.26 -21.87
CA ASP A 125 15.66 32.44 -21.82
C ASP A 125 14.87 33.59 -21.17
N ARG A 126 15.54 34.34 -20.28
CA ARG A 126 14.97 35.51 -19.62
C ARG A 126 14.94 36.70 -20.57
#